data_AF-A0A517X1B3-F1
#
_entry.id   AF-A0A517X1B3-F1
#
_cell.length_a   1.000
_cell.length_b   1.000
_cell.length_c   1.000
_cell.angle_alpha   90.00
_cell.angle_beta   90.00
_cell.angle_gamma   90.00
#
_symmetry.space_group_name_H-M   'P 1'
#
loop_
_entity.id
_entity.type
_entity.pdbx_description
1 polymer ?
#
loop_
_entity_poly.entity_id
_entity_poly.type
_entity_poly.pdbx_seq_one_letter_code
_entity_poly.pdbx_strand_id
1 'polypeptide(L)'
;MKVCAMNRSVISSRFIFLITALCVYASNVVAEEPATTLTPEMRRSPSEGLNLTENGSDLETFIKRHQLVLRVCNRVVVNRGDRMATSAVSEIRRFPREGQTYYFANFPENGTAAYFRHYNGSDHRVSHKRIPGYDQEVNIGYAWATANPLGTQKIRYTHRPATDDYAIHSPFALIGRSLYPNRHTFTHYAFPRFTGTGVSPLKIDNGVIRVVSNRVAGGAIWEWWWNGKQFINQADYGRLIQSSLGIAGEVALPTEGGNDHNKGSDQSVYGHGSPLVSAKNVDALTQVTRAVPVEWSKYKYPSLNTKKHLVVYKDWQLGKNIRLSPDLSLGAGHSQRRHQIVEYTTVLHLPETVPGNIDWEIPTGYLNTEFNRWFTFDAREPDINRGLKEVTEFMRANPNGLRRMRGCTGLILATEDLKYAMGAYGAHRDDGGDVNNYYFARYGDTHKFALARRLGNRARPGEHTSKTYLMTGTLSNVRVAMRRLHIGGYR
;
A
#
# COMPACT_ATOMS: atom_id res chain seq x y z
N MET A 1 -5.81 20.07 55.19
CA MET A 1 -6.40 21.42 55.07
C MET A 1 -5.30 22.45 55.20
N LYS A 2 -5.21 23.34 54.19
CA LYS A 2 -4.66 24.71 54.13
C LYS A 2 -3.25 25.00 54.70
N VAL A 3 -2.33 25.75 54.07
CA VAL A 3 -2.09 26.32 52.71
C VAL A 3 -0.64 26.88 52.74
N CYS A 4 0.06 26.74 51.60
CA CYS A 4 1.10 27.56 50.90
C CYS A 4 1.74 28.81 51.58
N ALA A 5 2.93 29.31 51.20
CA ALA A 5 3.59 29.33 49.89
C ALA A 5 5.11 29.62 50.00
N MET A 6 5.87 29.21 48.97
CA MET A 6 7.31 29.45 48.80
C MET A 6 7.60 30.69 47.93
N ASN A 7 8.72 31.34 48.27
CA ASN A 7 9.41 32.41 47.55
C ASN A 7 9.93 31.99 46.16
N ARG A 8 9.89 32.91 45.18
CA ARG A 8 11.00 33.27 44.26
C ARG A 8 10.54 34.30 43.21
N SER A 9 11.27 35.43 43.11
CA SER A 9 11.23 36.36 41.97
C SER A 9 12.66 36.62 41.48
N VAL A 10 12.99 36.13 40.29
CA VAL A 10 13.31 36.86 39.05
C VAL A 10 14.74 37.41 38.98
N ILE A 11 15.52 36.75 38.11
CA ILE A 11 16.87 37.10 37.65
C ILE A 11 16.76 38.09 36.47
N SER A 12 17.73 39.01 36.44
CA SER A 12 17.95 40.06 35.45
C SER A 12 18.78 39.61 34.23
N SER A 13 18.92 40.58 33.31
CA SER A 13 20.03 40.78 32.34
C SER A 13 20.02 39.93 31.07
N ARG A 14 19.67 40.51 29.92
CA ARG A 14 20.50 41.33 29.00
C ARG A 14 21.57 40.51 28.27
N PHE A 15 21.37 40.29 26.97
CA PHE A 15 22.43 40.34 25.96
C PHE A 15 21.86 40.90 24.64
N ILE A 16 22.60 41.85 24.08
CA ILE A 16 22.39 42.66 22.86
C ILE A 16 23.42 42.09 21.84
N PHE A 17 23.17 41.89 20.54
CA PHE A 17 23.24 42.88 19.46
C PHE A 17 22.99 42.22 18.09
N LEU A 18 22.25 42.95 17.25
CA LEU A 18 22.28 43.11 15.77
C LEU A 18 22.50 41.90 14.83
N ILE A 19 21.65 41.81 13.79
CA ILE A 19 22.01 42.28 12.43
C ILE A 19 20.73 42.67 11.66
N THR A 20 20.93 43.74 10.90
CA THR A 20 20.04 44.62 10.14
C THR A 20 19.20 43.93 9.06
N ALA A 21 17.93 44.35 8.95
CA ALA A 21 17.06 44.13 7.81
C ALA A 21 17.13 45.34 6.86
N LEU A 22 17.31 45.12 5.56
CA LEU A 22 16.75 45.99 4.51
C LEU A 22 16.79 45.31 3.12
N CYS A 23 15.58 45.12 2.60
CA CYS A 23 15.10 45.15 1.21
C CYS A 23 15.95 44.56 0.06
N VAL A 24 15.36 43.64 -0.72
CA VAL A 24 14.88 43.93 -2.09
C VAL A 24 13.69 43.00 -2.41
N TYR A 25 12.57 43.62 -2.74
CA TYR A 25 11.41 43.04 -3.43
C TYR A 25 11.82 42.78 -4.88
N ALA A 26 11.74 41.53 -5.34
CA ALA A 26 11.76 41.21 -6.76
C ALA A 26 10.67 40.19 -7.06
N SER A 27 9.58 40.72 -7.62
CA SER A 27 8.48 40.04 -8.27
C SER A 27 8.98 39.16 -9.41
N ASN A 28 8.87 37.84 -9.26
CA ASN A 28 8.99 36.91 -10.39
C ASN A 28 7.61 36.62 -10.96
N VAL A 29 7.35 37.30 -12.08
CA VAL A 29 6.33 36.98 -13.07
C VAL A 29 6.55 35.54 -13.52
N VAL A 30 5.59 34.67 -13.23
CA VAL A 30 5.54 33.33 -13.82
C VAL A 30 5.15 33.51 -15.27
N ALA A 31 6.10 33.28 -16.19
CA ALA A 31 5.81 33.24 -17.61
C ALA A 31 4.82 32.11 -17.90
N GLU A 32 3.68 32.47 -18.49
CA GLU A 32 2.74 31.54 -19.09
C GLU A 32 3.42 30.83 -20.27
N GLU A 33 3.39 29.50 -20.30
CA GLU A 33 3.73 28.74 -21.52
C GLU A 33 2.65 29.00 -22.57
N PRO A 34 3.01 29.37 -23.82
CA PRO A 34 2.03 29.60 -24.86
C PRO A 34 1.36 28.29 -25.29
N ALA A 35 0.04 28.35 -25.43
CA ALA A 35 -0.78 27.30 -26.02
C ALA A 35 -0.27 26.98 -27.44
N THR A 36 0.32 25.81 -27.63
CA THR A 36 0.68 25.29 -28.94
C THR A 36 -0.58 24.80 -29.65
N THR A 37 -0.96 25.53 -30.69
CA THR A 37 -1.91 25.12 -31.73
C THR A 37 -1.47 23.79 -32.35
N LEU A 38 -2.30 22.76 -32.21
CA LEU A 38 -2.10 21.43 -32.80
C LEU A 38 -2.28 21.49 -34.33
N THR A 39 -1.25 21.10 -35.08
CA THR A 39 -1.33 20.92 -36.54
C THR A 39 -1.90 19.53 -36.91
N PRO A 40 -2.50 19.36 -38.10
CA PRO A 40 -3.30 18.17 -38.45
C PRO A 40 -2.53 16.86 -38.75
N GLU A 41 -1.27 16.70 -38.35
CA GLU A 41 -0.45 15.52 -38.69
C GLU A 41 -0.45 14.38 -37.65
N MET A 42 -1.24 14.47 -36.58
CA MET A 42 -1.39 13.38 -35.59
C MET A 42 -2.41 12.30 -35.98
N ARG A 43 -2.33 11.78 -37.21
CA ARG A 43 -3.03 10.54 -37.66
C ARG A 43 -2.08 9.35 -37.78
N ARG A 44 -1.16 9.17 -36.84
CA ARG A 44 -0.47 7.89 -36.62
C ARG A 44 -0.95 7.29 -35.30
N SER A 45 -1.41 6.03 -35.38
CA SER A 45 -1.80 5.20 -34.24
C SER A 45 -0.67 5.17 -33.20
N PRO A 46 -0.91 5.54 -31.92
CA PRO A 46 0.10 5.47 -30.87
C PRO A 46 0.24 4.04 -30.30
N SER A 47 0.14 3.01 -31.14
CA SER A 47 0.55 1.64 -30.78
C SER A 47 2.07 1.47 -30.67
N GLU A 48 2.87 2.53 -30.89
CA GLU A 48 4.31 2.60 -30.63
C GLU A 48 4.63 3.01 -29.18
N GLY A 49 3.84 2.52 -28.22
CA GLY A 49 4.09 2.66 -26.79
C GLY A 49 5.08 1.59 -26.32
N LEU A 50 6.25 2.03 -25.84
CA LEU A 50 7.41 1.23 -25.42
C LEU A 50 8.08 0.48 -26.59
N ASN A 51 9.22 1.01 -27.07
CA ASN A 51 10.10 0.30 -28.00
C ASN A 51 10.32 -1.15 -27.54
N LEU A 52 9.67 -2.07 -28.24
CA LEU A 52 9.88 -3.50 -28.19
C LEU A 52 11.21 -3.78 -28.90
N THR A 53 12.32 -3.79 -28.16
CA THR A 53 13.43 -4.61 -28.61
C THR A 53 13.00 -6.06 -28.42
N GLU A 54 12.81 -6.80 -29.51
CA GLU A 54 12.41 -8.22 -29.58
C GLU A 54 13.38 -9.21 -28.87
N ASN A 55 14.28 -8.72 -28.02
CA ASN A 55 15.24 -9.50 -27.24
C ASN A 55 14.93 -9.52 -25.73
N GLY A 56 13.72 -9.12 -25.32
CA GLY A 56 13.29 -9.29 -23.92
C GLY A 56 13.17 -10.77 -23.58
N SER A 57 13.83 -11.21 -22.51
CA SER A 57 13.67 -12.58 -22.02
C SER A 57 12.19 -12.95 -21.86
N ASP A 58 11.81 -14.22 -22.00
CA ASP A 58 10.43 -14.71 -21.81
C ASP A 58 9.73 -14.11 -20.57
N LEU A 59 10.52 -13.83 -19.52
CA LEU A 59 10.08 -13.19 -18.30
C LEU A 59 9.60 -11.74 -18.47
N GLU A 60 10.33 -10.91 -19.20
CA GLU A 60 9.94 -9.51 -19.36
C GLU A 60 8.65 -9.37 -20.15
N THR A 61 8.52 -10.15 -21.23
CA THR A 61 7.30 -10.23 -22.03
C THR A 61 6.13 -10.72 -21.17
N PHE A 62 6.37 -11.74 -20.36
CA PHE A 62 5.39 -12.25 -19.39
C PHE A 62 4.93 -11.17 -18.39
N ILE A 63 5.87 -10.48 -17.74
CA ILE A 63 5.57 -9.42 -16.77
C ILE A 63 4.75 -8.31 -17.43
N LYS A 64 5.18 -7.82 -18.60
CA LYS A 64 4.53 -6.72 -19.32
C LYS A 64 3.09 -7.06 -19.71
N ARG A 65 2.79 -8.31 -20.10
CA ARG A 65 1.42 -8.74 -20.44
C ARG A 65 0.43 -8.62 -19.28
N HIS A 66 0.90 -8.84 -18.06
CA HIS A 66 0.08 -8.71 -16.84
C HIS A 66 0.10 -7.32 -16.23
N GLN A 67 0.97 -6.44 -16.72
CA GLN A 67 1.04 -5.08 -16.22
C GLN A 67 0.01 -4.19 -16.88
N LEU A 68 -0.47 -3.24 -16.10
CA LEU A 68 -1.35 -2.20 -16.57
C LEU A 68 -0.88 -0.87 -15.99
N VAL A 69 -0.62 0.09 -16.89
CA VAL A 69 -0.33 1.46 -16.51
C VAL A 69 -1.64 2.18 -16.30
N LEU A 70 -1.83 2.66 -15.08
CA LEU A 70 -2.99 3.40 -14.65
C LEU A 70 -2.65 4.89 -14.51
N ARG A 71 -3.69 5.72 -14.58
CA ARG A 71 -3.64 7.15 -14.23
C ARG A 71 -4.74 7.49 -13.26
N VAL A 72 -4.51 8.52 -12.45
CA VAL A 72 -5.49 8.97 -11.46
C VAL A 72 -6.51 9.90 -12.11
N CYS A 73 -7.78 9.57 -11.98
CA CYS A 73 -8.92 10.43 -12.30
C CYS A 73 -9.51 10.97 -10.99
N ASN A 74 -9.10 12.19 -10.63
CA ASN A 74 -9.57 12.92 -9.47
C ASN A 74 -10.81 13.73 -9.83
N ARG A 75 -11.56 14.12 -8.80
CA ARG A 75 -12.63 15.10 -8.93
C ARG A 75 -12.31 16.31 -8.08
N VAL A 76 -12.43 17.49 -8.68
CA VAL A 76 -12.19 18.78 -8.04
C VAL A 76 -13.37 19.72 -8.25
N VAL A 77 -13.52 20.70 -7.36
CA VAL A 77 -14.54 21.74 -7.46
C VAL A 77 -13.93 23.01 -8.02
N VAL A 78 -14.45 23.48 -9.16
CA VAL A 78 -14.06 24.75 -9.79
C VAL A 78 -15.21 25.75 -9.70
N ASN A 79 -14.87 27.06 -9.77
CA ASN A 79 -15.79 28.19 -9.96
C ASN A 79 -17.21 28.05 -9.39
N ARG A 80 -17.35 28.14 -8.05
CA ARG A 80 -18.67 28.16 -7.35
C ARG A 80 -19.50 26.87 -7.45
N GLY A 81 -18.91 25.72 -7.79
CA GLY A 81 -19.54 24.41 -7.56
C GLY A 81 -19.57 23.46 -8.74
N ASP A 82 -18.91 23.79 -9.85
CA ASP A 82 -18.70 22.92 -11.01
C ASP A 82 -17.73 21.79 -10.65
N ARG A 83 -18.13 20.53 -10.88
CA ARG A 83 -17.29 19.36 -10.62
C ARG A 83 -16.54 18.92 -11.86
N MET A 84 -15.26 19.23 -11.84
CA MET A 84 -14.35 18.84 -12.90
C MET A 84 -13.63 17.52 -12.59
N ALA A 85 -13.62 16.59 -13.55
CA ALA A 85 -12.72 15.43 -13.50
C ALA A 85 -11.34 15.79 -14.04
N THR A 86 -10.27 15.36 -13.38
CA THR A 86 -8.90 15.71 -13.78
C THR A 86 -7.86 14.66 -13.43
N SER A 87 -6.86 14.54 -14.30
CA SER A 87 -5.59 13.84 -14.03
C SER A 87 -4.40 14.79 -13.86
N ALA A 88 -4.62 16.10 -13.96
CA ALA A 88 -3.59 17.12 -13.89
C ALA A 88 -3.27 17.49 -12.44
N VAL A 89 -1.99 17.32 -12.08
CA VAL A 89 -1.47 17.65 -10.74
C VAL A 89 -1.65 19.12 -10.38
N SER A 90 -1.48 20.03 -11.35
CA SER A 90 -1.67 21.47 -11.15
C SER A 90 -3.10 21.80 -10.72
N GLU A 91 -4.09 21.21 -11.38
CA GLU A 91 -5.51 21.38 -11.06
C GLU A 91 -5.86 20.77 -9.69
N ILE A 92 -5.30 19.59 -9.37
CA ILE A 92 -5.47 18.95 -8.05
C ILE A 92 -4.95 19.82 -6.90
N ARG A 93 -3.86 20.56 -7.13
CA ARG A 93 -3.29 21.48 -6.14
C ARG A 93 -4.04 22.81 -6.05
N ARG A 94 -4.61 23.25 -7.17
CA ARG A 94 -5.32 24.53 -7.27
C ARG A 94 -6.75 24.46 -6.72
N PHE A 95 -7.41 23.32 -6.88
CA PHE A 95 -8.84 23.19 -6.62
C PHE A 95 -9.14 22.20 -5.50
N PRO A 96 -10.14 22.47 -4.63
CA PRO A 96 -10.58 21.53 -3.62
C PRO A 96 -10.99 20.19 -4.24
N ARG A 97 -10.49 19.09 -3.69
CA ARG A 97 -10.90 17.73 -4.09
C ARG A 97 -12.18 17.33 -3.40
N GLU A 98 -13.01 16.53 -4.08
CA GLU A 98 -14.20 15.96 -3.47
C GLU A 98 -14.49 14.53 -3.98
N GLY A 99 -15.11 13.73 -3.12
CA GLY A 99 -15.63 12.40 -3.47
C GLY A 99 -14.58 11.32 -3.75
N GLN A 100 -15.05 10.27 -4.42
CA GLN A 100 -14.26 9.10 -4.78
C GLN A 100 -13.40 9.41 -6.00
N THR A 101 -12.11 9.11 -5.90
CA THR A 101 -11.18 9.11 -7.04
C THR A 101 -11.04 7.71 -7.59
N TYR A 102 -10.63 7.62 -8.85
CA TYR A 102 -10.46 6.37 -9.56
C TYR A 102 -9.09 6.28 -10.21
N TYR A 103 -8.63 5.05 -10.44
CA TYR A 103 -7.60 4.78 -11.43
C TYR A 103 -8.24 4.27 -12.72
N PHE A 104 -7.97 4.98 -13.81
CA PHE A 104 -8.35 4.58 -15.16
C PHE A 104 -7.12 3.96 -15.83
N ALA A 105 -7.32 3.11 -16.84
CA ALA A 105 -6.21 2.73 -17.71
C ALA A 105 -5.64 3.99 -18.38
N ASN A 106 -4.32 4.05 -18.48
CA ASN A 106 -3.62 5.17 -19.10
C ASN A 106 -3.63 5.08 -20.63
N PHE A 107 -3.73 3.87 -21.16
CA PHE A 107 -3.75 3.55 -22.58
C PHE A 107 -5.02 2.74 -22.94
N PRO A 108 -5.43 2.69 -24.21
CA PRO A 108 -6.52 1.82 -24.63
C PRO A 108 -6.22 0.36 -24.32
N GLU A 109 -7.12 -0.29 -23.59
CA GLU A 109 -7.11 -1.73 -23.32
C GLU A 109 -8.35 -2.39 -23.91
N ASN A 110 -8.33 -3.72 -24.06
CA ASN A 110 -9.50 -4.47 -24.49
C ASN A 110 -10.71 -4.18 -23.56
N GLY A 111 -11.85 -3.87 -24.16
CA GLY A 111 -13.09 -3.54 -23.44
C GLY A 111 -13.09 -2.18 -22.75
N THR A 112 -12.14 -1.28 -23.05
CA THR A 112 -12.16 0.10 -22.54
C THR A 112 -12.69 1.11 -23.54
N ALA A 113 -13.21 2.23 -23.03
CA ALA A 113 -13.56 3.42 -23.80
C ALA A 113 -12.76 4.63 -23.29
N ALA A 114 -12.27 5.46 -24.21
CA ALA A 114 -11.62 6.72 -23.89
C ALA A 114 -12.63 7.69 -23.27
N TYR A 115 -12.26 8.34 -22.18
CA TYR A 115 -13.06 9.39 -21.56
C TYR A 115 -12.37 10.72 -21.68
N PHE A 116 -13.14 11.72 -22.09
CA PHE A 116 -12.68 13.08 -22.24
C PHE A 116 -13.41 13.99 -21.28
N ARG A 117 -12.68 14.98 -20.77
CA ARG A 117 -13.26 16.17 -20.15
C ARG A 117 -13.74 17.09 -21.27
N HIS A 118 -14.90 17.68 -21.05
CA HIS A 118 -15.57 18.60 -21.95
C HIS A 118 -15.90 19.90 -21.20
N TYR A 119 -15.80 21.05 -21.86
CA TYR A 119 -16.06 22.36 -21.26
C TYR A 119 -16.86 23.25 -22.21
N ASN A 120 -17.78 24.05 -21.68
CA ASN A 120 -18.61 24.97 -22.47
C ASN A 120 -18.52 26.44 -22.02
N GLY A 121 -17.54 26.79 -21.18
CA GLY A 121 -17.41 28.12 -20.57
C GLY A 121 -17.83 28.18 -19.10
N SER A 122 -18.86 27.43 -18.69
CA SER A 122 -19.37 27.50 -17.30
C SER A 122 -19.44 26.15 -16.58
N ASP A 123 -19.43 25.03 -17.30
CA ASP A 123 -19.62 23.68 -16.76
C ASP A 123 -18.59 22.71 -17.37
N HIS A 124 -18.14 21.73 -16.57
CA HIS A 124 -17.35 20.60 -17.04
C HIS A 124 -18.15 19.31 -17.06
N ARG A 125 -17.98 18.56 -18.16
CA ARG A 125 -18.59 17.24 -18.35
C ARG A 125 -17.56 16.18 -18.65
N VAL A 126 -17.94 14.93 -18.43
CA VAL A 126 -17.13 13.77 -18.77
C VAL A 126 -17.92 12.81 -19.64
N SER A 127 -17.35 12.43 -20.79
CA SER A 127 -18.01 11.54 -21.73
C SER A 127 -16.99 10.78 -22.58
N HIS A 128 -17.42 9.63 -23.10
CA HIS A 128 -16.69 8.88 -24.14
C HIS A 128 -17.18 9.22 -25.55
N LYS A 129 -18.09 10.20 -25.66
CA LYS A 129 -18.67 10.73 -26.90
C LYS A 129 -18.66 12.24 -26.87
N ARG A 130 -18.60 12.87 -28.05
CA ARG A 130 -18.80 14.31 -28.21
C ARG A 130 -20.14 14.73 -27.59
N ILE A 131 -20.13 15.85 -26.87
CA ILE A 131 -21.33 16.47 -26.30
C ILE A 131 -21.60 17.75 -27.10
N PRO A 132 -22.78 17.90 -27.75
CA PRO A 132 -23.15 19.15 -28.42
C PRO A 132 -23.07 20.34 -27.46
N GLY A 133 -22.49 21.45 -27.92
CA GLY A 133 -22.30 22.67 -27.11
C GLY A 133 -21.14 22.62 -26.13
N TYR A 134 -20.32 21.56 -26.13
CA TYR A 134 -19.09 21.48 -25.35
C TYR A 134 -17.89 21.22 -26.25
N ASP A 135 -16.79 21.89 -25.94
CA ASP A 135 -15.48 21.60 -26.50
C ASP A 135 -14.83 20.44 -25.74
N GLN A 136 -14.13 19.59 -26.47
CA GLN A 136 -13.37 18.49 -25.87
C GLN A 136 -11.99 19.04 -25.44
N GLU A 137 -11.65 18.90 -24.16
CA GLU A 137 -10.37 19.37 -23.64
C GLU A 137 -9.33 18.24 -23.60
N VAL A 138 -9.41 17.36 -22.60
CA VAL A 138 -8.35 16.41 -22.28
C VAL A 138 -8.87 15.00 -22.08
N ASN A 139 -8.11 14.01 -22.55
CA ASN A 139 -8.33 12.61 -22.22
C ASN A 139 -7.99 12.37 -20.75
N ILE A 140 -8.97 11.96 -19.95
CA ILE A 140 -8.81 11.67 -18.51
C ILE A 140 -8.49 10.19 -18.23
N GLY A 141 -8.56 9.32 -19.24
CA GLY A 141 -8.18 7.91 -19.20
C GLY A 141 -9.17 7.00 -19.90
N TYR A 142 -8.96 5.69 -19.76
CA TYR A 142 -9.77 4.65 -20.37
C TYR A 142 -10.46 3.84 -19.27
N ALA A 143 -11.80 3.79 -19.30
CA ALA A 143 -12.60 3.04 -18.34
C ALA A 143 -13.20 1.79 -18.99
N TRP A 144 -13.36 0.72 -18.22
CA TRP A 144 -13.83 -0.57 -18.73
C TRP A 144 -15.35 -0.60 -18.86
N ALA A 145 -15.86 -1.23 -19.92
CA ALA A 145 -17.30 -1.45 -20.11
C ALA A 145 -17.87 -2.49 -19.12
N THR A 146 -17.03 -3.39 -18.61
CA THR A 146 -17.38 -4.46 -17.67
C THR A 146 -16.47 -4.45 -16.45
N ALA A 147 -16.82 -5.22 -15.42
CA ALA A 147 -16.03 -5.37 -14.18
C ALA A 147 -14.77 -6.25 -14.39
N ASN A 148 -13.96 -5.90 -15.38
CA ASN A 148 -12.74 -6.59 -15.77
C ASN A 148 -11.71 -5.53 -16.18
N PRO A 149 -10.57 -5.37 -15.47
CA PRO A 149 -9.95 -6.30 -14.52
C PRO A 149 -10.63 -6.39 -13.16
N LEU A 150 -10.31 -7.47 -12.44
CA LEU A 150 -10.79 -7.73 -11.08
C LEU A 150 -10.41 -6.57 -10.14
N GLY A 151 -11.31 -6.20 -9.23
CA GLY A 151 -11.10 -5.06 -8.31
C GLY A 151 -11.55 -3.72 -8.87
N THR A 152 -11.91 -3.66 -10.16
CA THR A 152 -12.65 -2.51 -10.69
C THR A 152 -14.05 -2.44 -10.09
N GLN A 153 -14.53 -1.21 -9.88
CA GLN A 153 -15.87 -0.93 -9.38
C GLN A 153 -16.62 -0.08 -10.37
N LYS A 154 -17.94 -0.26 -10.38
CA LYS A 154 -18.86 0.55 -11.18
C LYS A 154 -18.64 2.02 -10.87
N ILE A 155 -18.42 2.84 -11.90
CA ILE A 155 -18.46 4.30 -11.82
C ILE A 155 -19.81 4.78 -12.34
N ARG A 156 -20.36 5.81 -11.70
CA ARG A 156 -21.57 6.47 -12.17
C ARG A 156 -21.25 7.87 -12.60
N TYR A 157 -21.83 8.28 -13.72
CA TYR A 157 -21.92 9.67 -14.10
C TYR A 157 -23.32 10.17 -13.78
N THR A 158 -23.45 11.35 -13.18
CA THR A 158 -24.74 11.89 -12.76
C THR A 158 -24.86 13.38 -13.05
N HIS A 159 -26.11 13.83 -13.26
CA HIS A 159 -26.49 15.22 -13.49
C HIS A 159 -27.29 15.77 -12.31
N ARG A 160 -27.01 17.01 -11.93
CA ARG A 160 -27.74 17.77 -10.89
C ARG A 160 -28.55 18.87 -11.57
N PRO A 161 -29.86 18.69 -11.75
CA PRO A 161 -30.71 19.68 -12.42
C PRO A 161 -30.72 21.06 -11.75
N ALA A 162 -30.57 21.11 -10.42
CA ALA A 162 -30.63 22.36 -9.67
C ALA A 162 -29.46 23.32 -9.96
N THR A 163 -28.33 22.79 -10.44
CA THR A 163 -27.12 23.58 -10.75
C THR A 163 -26.60 23.31 -12.15
N ASP A 164 -27.34 22.54 -12.95
CA ASP A 164 -26.94 21.98 -14.24
C ASP A 164 -25.53 21.33 -14.27
N ASP A 165 -25.12 20.74 -13.15
CA ASP A 165 -23.74 20.26 -12.93
C ASP A 165 -23.64 18.75 -13.11
N TYR A 166 -22.48 18.27 -13.56
CA TYR A 166 -22.24 16.87 -13.86
C TYR A 166 -21.00 16.33 -13.17
N ALA A 167 -21.04 15.07 -12.73
CA ALA A 167 -19.86 14.47 -12.10
C ALA A 167 -19.82 12.95 -12.18
N ILE A 168 -18.60 12.42 -12.02
CA ILE A 168 -18.33 11.01 -11.74
C ILE A 168 -18.41 10.76 -10.22
N HIS A 169 -19.11 9.72 -9.80
CA HIS A 169 -19.30 9.34 -8.39
C HIS A 169 -19.19 7.83 -8.16
N SER A 170 -18.91 7.48 -6.90
CA SER A 170 -19.11 6.12 -6.41
C SER A 170 -20.61 5.79 -6.35
N PRO A 171 -21.01 4.57 -6.73
CA PRO A 171 -22.38 4.10 -6.59
C PRO A 171 -22.86 4.09 -5.13
N PHE A 172 -21.92 4.12 -4.18
CA PHE A 172 -22.15 4.13 -2.74
C PHE A 172 -21.93 5.49 -2.08
N ALA A 173 -21.53 6.52 -2.84
CA ALA A 173 -21.36 7.85 -2.28
C ALA A 173 -22.71 8.38 -1.81
N LEU A 174 -22.89 8.50 -0.49
CA LEU A 174 -23.96 9.28 0.14
C LEU A 174 -23.66 10.78 -0.03
N ILE A 175 -23.47 11.24 -1.26
CA ILE A 175 -23.49 12.67 -1.55
C ILE A 175 -24.96 13.03 -1.50
N GLY A 176 -25.36 13.67 -0.39
CA GLY A 176 -26.72 14.04 0.00
C GLY A 176 -27.78 13.57 -0.98
N ARG A 177 -28.52 12.50 -0.62
CA ARG A 177 -29.49 11.73 -1.43
C ARG A 177 -30.48 12.56 -2.30
N SER A 178 -30.48 13.88 -2.18
CA SER A 178 -31.27 14.86 -2.93
C SER A 178 -30.54 15.56 -4.10
N LEU A 179 -29.22 15.46 -4.27
CA LEU A 179 -28.49 16.39 -5.17
C LEU A 179 -28.36 15.93 -6.63
N TYR A 180 -28.35 14.62 -6.94
CA TYR A 180 -28.20 14.12 -8.31
C TYR A 180 -29.27 13.05 -8.61
N PRO A 181 -30.49 13.42 -9.08
CA PRO A 181 -31.47 12.44 -9.53
C PRO A 181 -30.91 11.67 -10.73
N ASN A 182 -30.98 10.33 -10.69
CA ASN A 182 -30.44 9.38 -11.68
C ASN A 182 -31.00 9.61 -13.12
N ARG A 183 -30.51 10.61 -13.87
CA ARG A 183 -31.03 10.89 -15.22
C ARG A 183 -30.09 10.61 -16.39
N HIS A 184 -28.79 10.36 -16.16
CA HIS A 184 -27.86 9.99 -17.24
C HIS A 184 -26.82 8.96 -16.79
N THR A 185 -27.20 7.69 -16.78
CA THR A 185 -26.31 6.61 -16.32
C THR A 185 -25.64 5.93 -17.50
N PHE A 186 -24.43 6.33 -17.87
CA PHE A 186 -23.52 5.32 -18.41
C PHE A 186 -22.86 4.60 -17.23
N THR A 187 -22.71 3.29 -17.41
CA THR A 187 -22.07 2.40 -16.45
C THR A 187 -20.75 1.99 -17.06
N HIS A 188 -19.64 2.38 -16.44
CA HIS A 188 -18.32 1.84 -16.73
C HIS A 188 -17.68 1.41 -15.41
N TYR A 189 -16.47 0.90 -15.47
CA TYR A 189 -15.73 0.38 -14.34
C TYR A 189 -14.34 0.99 -14.31
N ALA A 190 -13.84 1.24 -13.11
CA ALA A 190 -12.50 1.72 -12.85
C ALA A 190 -12.07 1.28 -11.46
N PHE A 191 -10.77 1.25 -11.18
CA PHE A 191 -10.31 0.90 -9.84
C PHE A 191 -10.61 2.05 -8.87
N PRO A 192 -11.27 1.79 -7.73
CA PRO A 192 -11.47 2.83 -6.72
C PRO A 192 -10.13 3.21 -6.08
N ARG A 193 -9.90 4.51 -5.90
CA ARG A 193 -8.80 5.07 -5.13
C ARG A 193 -9.34 5.91 -3.98
N PHE A 194 -9.03 5.53 -2.75
CA PHE A 194 -9.41 6.29 -1.57
C PHE A 194 -8.64 7.62 -1.51
N THR A 195 -9.24 8.71 -2.01
CA THR A 195 -8.66 10.05 -1.93
C THR A 195 -9.14 10.83 -0.74
N GLY A 196 -8.27 11.69 -0.20
CA GLY A 196 -8.61 12.65 0.86
C GLY A 196 -8.46 12.10 2.28
N THR A 197 -8.41 10.78 2.45
CA THR A 197 -8.10 10.13 3.72
C THR A 197 -6.85 9.29 3.56
N GLY A 198 -5.77 9.59 4.30
CA GLY A 198 -4.56 8.75 4.30
C GLY A 198 -4.79 7.35 4.88
N VAL A 199 -5.92 7.17 5.58
CA VAL A 199 -6.28 5.94 6.29
C VAL A 199 -7.78 5.67 6.15
N SER A 200 -8.15 4.43 5.86
CA SER A 200 -9.51 3.91 5.91
C SER A 200 -9.47 2.57 6.66
N PRO A 201 -9.68 2.58 7.99
CA PRO A 201 -9.30 1.46 8.85
C PRO A 201 -10.29 0.28 8.77
N LEU A 202 -9.74 -0.91 8.97
CA LEU A 202 -10.47 -2.16 9.21
C LEU A 202 -9.84 -2.84 10.43
N LYS A 203 -10.57 -2.88 11.55
CA LYS A 203 -10.02 -3.23 12.88
C LYS A 203 -10.53 -4.60 13.37
N ILE A 204 -9.63 -5.41 13.91
CA ILE A 204 -9.94 -6.59 14.74
C ILE A 204 -9.21 -6.47 16.09
N ASP A 205 -9.79 -7.01 17.15
CA ASP A 205 -9.33 -6.79 18.52
C ASP A 205 -9.76 -7.95 19.43
N ASN A 206 -8.81 -8.53 20.16
CA ASN A 206 -9.08 -9.60 21.12
C ASN A 206 -8.91 -9.15 22.60
N GLY A 207 -8.81 -7.84 22.83
CA GLY A 207 -8.55 -7.25 24.15
C GLY A 207 -7.08 -7.24 24.58
N VAL A 208 -6.19 -7.95 23.86
CA VAL A 208 -4.74 -8.02 24.14
C VAL A 208 -3.94 -7.40 22.99
N ILE A 209 -4.31 -7.74 21.76
CA ILE A 209 -3.75 -7.23 20.51
C ILE A 209 -4.88 -6.57 19.72
N ARG A 210 -4.59 -5.39 19.19
CA ARG A 210 -5.42 -4.72 18.20
C ARG A 210 -4.67 -4.59 16.89
N VAL A 211 -5.26 -5.10 15.81
CA VAL A 211 -4.73 -5.01 14.44
C VAL A 211 -5.65 -4.13 13.62
N VAL A 212 -5.08 -3.17 12.90
CA VAL A 212 -5.81 -2.33 11.95
C VAL A 212 -5.16 -2.45 10.58
N SER A 213 -5.94 -2.92 9.61
CA SER A 213 -5.57 -2.87 8.19
C SER A 213 -6.08 -1.58 7.56
N ASN A 214 -5.35 -1.04 6.59
CA ASN A 214 -5.73 0.19 5.90
C ASN A 214 -6.22 -0.13 4.48
N ARG A 215 -7.50 0.14 4.21
CA ARG A 215 -8.10 -0.05 2.88
C ARG A 215 -7.43 0.80 1.80
N VAL A 216 -6.87 1.96 2.18
CA VAL A 216 -6.15 2.84 1.26
C VAL A 216 -4.85 2.19 0.79
N ALA A 217 -4.24 1.34 1.62
CA ALA A 217 -2.97 0.66 1.38
C ALA A 217 -3.20 -0.81 0.98
N GLY A 218 -4.11 -1.08 0.04
CA GLY A 218 -4.43 -2.45 -0.40
C GLY A 218 -4.88 -3.42 0.69
N GLY A 219 -5.23 -2.91 1.87
CA GLY A 219 -5.58 -3.71 3.03
C GLY A 219 -4.39 -4.16 3.87
N ALA A 220 -3.15 -3.75 3.61
CA ALA A 220 -1.99 -4.05 4.47
C ALA A 220 -2.19 -3.64 5.94
N ILE A 221 -1.52 -4.30 6.89
CA ILE A 221 -1.61 -3.96 8.31
C ILE A 221 -0.91 -2.62 8.53
N TRP A 222 -1.70 -1.63 8.90
CA TRP A 222 -1.31 -0.25 9.15
C TRP A 222 -0.96 0.00 10.61
N GLU A 223 -1.64 -0.69 11.53
CA GLU A 223 -1.40 -0.59 12.96
C GLU A 223 -1.37 -1.95 13.62
N TRP A 224 -0.46 -2.10 14.57
CA TRP A 224 -0.40 -3.22 15.48
C TRP A 224 -0.14 -2.71 16.90
N TRP A 225 -1.12 -2.86 17.76
CA TRP A 225 -1.04 -2.40 19.14
C TRP A 225 -1.00 -3.57 20.12
N TRP A 226 -0.05 -3.50 21.05
CA TRP A 226 0.02 -4.39 22.21
C TRP A 226 0.55 -3.61 23.42
N ASN A 227 -0.12 -3.74 24.57
CA ASN A 227 0.26 -3.09 25.83
C ASN A 227 0.61 -1.59 25.70
N GLY A 228 -0.27 -0.86 25.00
CA GLY A 228 -0.12 0.60 24.76
C GLY A 228 0.92 0.99 23.70
N LYS A 229 1.67 0.03 23.13
CA LYS A 229 2.73 0.29 22.15
C LYS A 229 2.26 0.03 20.73
N GLN A 230 2.53 0.98 19.82
CA GLN A 230 2.43 0.80 18.38
C GLN A 230 3.74 0.25 17.82
N PHE A 231 3.66 -0.79 17.00
CA PHE A 231 4.83 -1.48 16.45
C PHE A 231 5.20 -1.00 15.04
N ILE A 232 4.22 -0.63 14.22
CA ILE A 232 4.40 -0.44 12.78
C ILE A 232 4.84 0.98 12.45
N ASN A 233 5.80 1.12 11.52
CA ASN A 233 6.13 2.39 10.91
C ASN A 233 5.11 2.71 9.80
N GLN A 234 4.47 3.89 9.88
CA GLN A 234 3.42 4.33 8.96
C GLN A 234 3.89 5.34 7.90
N ALA A 235 5.19 5.42 7.63
CA ALA A 235 5.76 6.45 6.77
C ALA A 235 5.42 6.29 5.27
N ASP A 236 5.09 5.08 4.79
CA ASP A 236 4.44 4.87 3.49
C ASP A 236 3.69 3.52 3.42
N TYR A 237 2.99 3.26 2.31
CA TYR A 237 2.13 2.08 2.17
C TYR A 237 2.89 0.79 1.83
N GLY A 238 4.10 0.86 1.27
CA GLY A 238 4.88 -0.35 1.02
C GLY A 238 5.89 -0.69 2.13
N ARG A 239 5.85 0.03 3.25
CA ARG A 239 6.58 -0.31 4.48
C ARG A 239 5.62 -0.58 5.64
N LEU A 240 4.74 -1.56 5.44
CA LEU A 240 3.74 -2.06 6.38
C LEU A 240 3.93 -3.56 6.65
N ILE A 241 3.13 -4.18 7.54
CA ILE A 241 3.04 -5.66 7.52
C ILE A 241 2.11 -6.09 6.39
N GLN A 242 2.69 -6.81 5.43
CA GLN A 242 2.04 -7.13 4.17
C GLN A 242 2.69 -8.35 3.50
N SER A 243 2.20 -8.69 2.32
CA SER A 243 2.93 -9.56 1.39
C SER A 243 3.53 -8.80 0.22
N SER A 244 4.64 -9.32 -0.31
CA SER A 244 5.36 -8.80 -1.46
C SER A 244 5.96 -9.94 -2.26
N LEU A 245 6.30 -9.68 -3.52
CA LEU A 245 6.95 -10.62 -4.43
C LEU A 245 8.25 -10.02 -4.94
N GLY A 246 9.30 -10.83 -5.00
CA GLY A 246 10.51 -10.58 -5.78
C GLY A 246 10.57 -11.58 -6.94
N ILE A 247 10.41 -11.09 -8.17
CA ILE A 247 10.44 -11.94 -9.36
C ILE A 247 11.81 -11.84 -10.02
N ALA A 248 12.47 -12.99 -10.17
CA ALA A 248 13.75 -13.18 -10.84
C ALA A 248 14.84 -12.16 -10.47
N GLY A 249 15.11 -12.00 -9.17
CA GLY A 249 16.13 -11.03 -8.72
C GLY A 249 15.64 -9.59 -8.85
N GLU A 250 14.39 -9.34 -8.45
CA GLU A 250 13.76 -8.01 -8.39
C GLU A 250 13.49 -7.36 -9.75
N VAL A 251 13.37 -8.11 -10.85
CA VAL A 251 12.91 -7.57 -12.15
C VAL A 251 11.55 -6.88 -11.98
N ALA A 252 10.68 -7.50 -11.17
CA ALA A 252 9.40 -6.96 -10.75
C ALA A 252 9.24 -7.10 -9.23
N LEU A 253 8.64 -6.08 -8.60
CA LEU A 253 8.38 -6.03 -7.16
C LEU A 253 6.89 -5.76 -6.84
N PRO A 254 5.97 -6.68 -7.18
CA PRO A 254 4.56 -6.57 -6.77
C PRO A 254 4.39 -6.53 -5.25
N THR A 255 3.56 -5.62 -4.74
CA THR A 255 3.28 -5.47 -3.31
C THR A 255 1.79 -5.34 -3.01
N GLU A 256 1.37 -5.85 -1.86
CA GLU A 256 -0.01 -5.75 -1.38
C GLU A 256 -0.36 -4.30 -1.01
N GLY A 257 0.56 -3.56 -0.40
CA GLY A 257 0.31 -2.26 0.22
C GLY A 257 0.26 -1.08 -0.76
N GLY A 258 1.11 -1.10 -1.78
CA GLY A 258 1.28 0.02 -2.70
C GLY A 258 2.75 0.36 -2.92
N ASN A 259 3.01 1.48 -3.59
CA ASN A 259 4.37 1.87 -4.01
C ASN A 259 5.13 2.75 -2.99
N ASP A 260 6.37 3.11 -3.34
CA ASP A 260 7.29 3.92 -2.53
C ASP A 260 7.04 5.44 -2.59
N HIS A 261 6.02 5.90 -3.33
CA HIS A 261 5.74 7.32 -3.57
C HIS A 261 4.99 8.03 -2.45
N ASN A 262 4.78 7.38 -1.30
CA ASN A 262 3.85 7.88 -0.28
C ASN A 262 4.53 8.69 0.84
N LYS A 263 5.79 9.13 0.65
CA LYS A 263 6.50 9.98 1.62
C LYS A 263 6.33 11.47 1.30
N GLY A 264 6.09 12.28 2.35
CA GLY A 264 6.13 13.75 2.30
C GLY A 264 4.79 14.45 2.04
N SER A 265 4.84 15.78 1.89
CA SER A 265 3.66 16.66 1.79
C SER A 265 2.74 16.38 0.60
N ASP A 266 3.25 15.72 -0.44
CA ASP A 266 2.49 15.36 -1.63
C ASP A 266 1.87 13.94 -1.59
N GLN A 267 1.93 13.24 -0.44
CA GLN A 267 1.37 11.89 -0.29
C GLN A 267 -0.09 11.81 -0.75
N SER A 268 -0.89 12.84 -0.47
CA SER A 268 -2.29 12.84 -0.88
C SER A 268 -2.48 12.88 -2.41
N VAL A 269 -1.47 13.32 -3.16
CA VAL A 269 -1.48 13.43 -4.63
C VAL A 269 -0.81 12.21 -5.25
N TYR A 270 0.42 11.90 -4.83
CA TYR A 270 1.26 10.86 -5.43
C TYR A 270 1.18 9.52 -4.72
N GLY A 271 0.46 9.45 -3.61
CA GLY A 271 0.38 8.24 -2.82
C GLY A 271 -0.48 7.19 -3.50
N HIS A 272 0.10 6.05 -3.89
CA HIS A 272 -0.61 5.01 -4.62
C HIS A 272 -0.63 3.70 -3.83
N GLY A 273 -1.77 3.42 -3.20
CA GLY A 273 -2.05 2.10 -2.64
C GLY A 273 -2.65 1.15 -3.67
N SER A 274 -2.45 -0.15 -3.44
CA SER A 274 -2.95 -1.20 -4.32
C SER A 274 -4.48 -1.22 -4.38
N PRO A 275 -5.09 -1.36 -5.58
CA PRO A 275 -6.53 -1.49 -5.71
C PRO A 275 -7.07 -2.70 -4.94
N LEU A 276 -8.10 -2.48 -4.12
CA LEU A 276 -8.74 -3.54 -3.35
C LEU A 276 -9.68 -4.38 -4.22
N VAL A 277 -9.53 -5.70 -4.12
CA VAL A 277 -10.52 -6.67 -4.60
C VAL A 277 -11.54 -6.95 -3.50
N SER A 278 -11.08 -7.18 -2.27
CA SER A 278 -11.95 -7.36 -1.11
C SER A 278 -11.26 -6.95 0.19
N ALA A 279 -12.03 -6.44 1.14
CA ALA A 279 -11.57 -6.16 2.50
C ALA A 279 -12.75 -6.20 3.47
N LYS A 280 -12.72 -7.15 4.41
CA LYS A 280 -13.79 -7.34 5.40
C LYS A 280 -13.26 -7.95 6.70
N ASN A 281 -13.92 -7.59 7.80
CA ASN A 281 -13.89 -8.39 9.01
C ASN A 281 -14.93 -9.48 8.83
N VAL A 282 -14.52 -10.74 9.01
CA VAL A 282 -15.45 -11.87 9.03
C VAL A 282 -16.18 -11.90 10.37
N ASP A 283 -15.44 -11.61 11.45
CA ASP A 283 -15.92 -11.47 12.81
C ASP A 283 -15.01 -10.50 13.58
N ALA A 284 -15.11 -10.44 14.92
CA ALA A 284 -14.30 -9.54 15.76
C ALA A 284 -12.80 -9.88 15.79
N LEU A 285 -12.43 -11.11 15.45
CA LEU A 285 -11.09 -11.70 15.56
C LEU A 285 -10.50 -12.08 14.20
N THR A 286 -11.31 -12.13 13.14
CA THR A 286 -10.92 -12.60 11.82
C THR A 286 -11.09 -11.52 10.75
N GLN A 287 -10.06 -11.32 9.94
CA GLN A 287 -10.04 -10.34 8.86
C GLN A 287 -9.47 -10.91 7.56
N VAL A 288 -10.04 -10.49 6.43
CA VAL A 288 -9.63 -10.93 5.09
C VAL A 288 -9.43 -9.73 4.19
N THR A 289 -8.30 -9.66 3.49
CA THR A 289 -8.00 -8.65 2.46
C THR A 289 -7.42 -9.29 1.20
N ARG A 290 -7.78 -8.76 0.03
CA ARG A 290 -7.21 -9.08 -1.29
C ARG A 290 -7.07 -7.80 -2.09
N ALA A 291 -5.94 -7.64 -2.77
CA ALA A 291 -5.63 -6.51 -3.63
C ALA A 291 -5.03 -6.97 -4.96
N VAL A 292 -5.18 -6.13 -5.98
CA VAL A 292 -4.40 -6.21 -7.21
C VAL A 292 -3.04 -5.57 -6.88
N PRO A 293 -1.93 -6.33 -6.91
CA PRO A 293 -0.68 -5.80 -6.40
C PRO A 293 -0.13 -4.70 -7.30
N VAL A 294 0.60 -3.78 -6.68
CA VAL A 294 1.26 -2.63 -7.30
C VAL A 294 2.75 -2.87 -7.38
N GLU A 295 3.38 -2.44 -8.47
CA GLU A 295 4.83 -2.35 -8.53
C GLU A 295 5.35 -1.35 -7.49
N TRP A 296 6.19 -1.83 -6.58
CA TRP A 296 6.78 -1.04 -5.51
C TRP A 296 7.67 0.10 -6.03
N SER A 297 8.55 -0.21 -6.99
CA SER A 297 9.67 0.66 -7.33
C SER A 297 9.37 1.60 -8.49
N LYS A 298 9.38 2.90 -8.19
CA LYS A 298 9.30 3.96 -9.21
C LYS A 298 10.43 3.96 -10.23
N TYR A 299 11.59 3.41 -9.88
CA TYR A 299 12.78 3.45 -10.72
C TYR A 299 12.75 2.41 -11.83
N LYS A 300 11.83 1.44 -11.77
CA LYS A 300 11.67 0.42 -12.80
C LYS A 300 11.12 0.97 -14.11
N TYR A 301 10.47 2.14 -14.06
CA TYR A 301 9.86 2.78 -15.21
C TYR A 301 10.25 4.26 -15.29
N PRO A 302 11.52 4.58 -15.60
CA PRO A 302 12.00 5.96 -15.59
C PRO A 302 11.31 6.86 -16.63
N SER A 303 10.81 6.27 -17.73
CA SER A 303 10.01 6.98 -18.74
C SER A 303 8.55 7.18 -18.34
N LEU A 304 8.04 6.41 -17.38
CA LEU A 304 6.74 6.67 -16.78
C LEU A 304 6.94 7.69 -15.67
N ASN A 305 6.21 8.80 -15.73
CA ASN A 305 6.10 9.69 -14.58
C ASN A 305 5.31 8.96 -13.48
N THR A 306 5.96 8.08 -12.72
CA THR A 306 5.39 7.19 -11.70
C THR A 306 4.75 7.94 -10.51
N LYS A 307 4.97 9.26 -10.41
CA LYS A 307 4.16 10.14 -9.55
C LYS A 307 2.72 10.26 -10.07
N LYS A 308 2.52 10.31 -11.39
CA LYS A 308 1.24 10.45 -12.08
C LYS A 308 0.63 9.11 -12.52
N HIS A 309 1.48 8.09 -12.68
CA HIS A 309 1.10 6.77 -13.18
C HIS A 309 1.38 5.68 -12.16
N LEU A 310 0.49 4.69 -12.12
CA LEU A 310 0.60 3.52 -11.25
C LEU A 310 0.70 2.27 -12.13
N VAL A 311 1.65 1.38 -11.85
CA VAL A 311 1.71 0.07 -12.52
C VAL A 311 1.13 -0.98 -11.59
N VAL A 312 0.10 -1.68 -12.05
CA VAL A 312 -0.53 -2.80 -11.34
C VAL A 312 -0.34 -4.11 -12.12
N TYR A 313 -0.40 -5.24 -11.42
CA TYR A 313 -0.45 -6.56 -12.04
C TYR A 313 -1.89 -7.02 -12.14
N LYS A 314 -2.59 -6.62 -13.21
CA LYS A 314 -4.06 -6.63 -13.33
C LYS A 314 -4.73 -7.99 -13.16
N ASP A 315 -4.01 -9.07 -13.43
CA ASP A 315 -4.52 -10.44 -13.38
C ASP A 315 -4.10 -11.20 -12.11
N TRP A 316 -3.37 -10.53 -11.21
CA TRP A 316 -2.79 -11.12 -10.01
C TRP A 316 -3.59 -10.69 -8.79
N GLN A 317 -3.58 -11.50 -7.74
CA GLN A 317 -4.09 -11.07 -6.43
C GLN A 317 -3.09 -11.39 -5.35
N LEU A 318 -2.97 -10.47 -4.40
CA LEU A 318 -2.15 -10.62 -3.21
C LEU A 318 -2.95 -10.17 -1.99
N GLY A 319 -2.78 -10.86 -0.86
CA GLY A 319 -3.44 -10.47 0.37
C GLY A 319 -3.27 -11.48 1.49
N LYS A 320 -4.19 -11.43 2.46
CA LYS A 320 -4.08 -12.23 3.69
C LYS A 320 -5.41 -12.53 4.35
N ASN A 321 -5.38 -13.57 5.17
CA ASN A 321 -6.36 -13.86 6.21
C ASN A 321 -5.64 -13.77 7.55
N ILE A 322 -6.18 -12.98 8.48
CA ILE A 322 -5.64 -12.80 9.82
C ILE A 322 -6.65 -13.34 10.81
N ARG A 323 -6.19 -14.12 11.78
CA ARG A 323 -6.99 -14.57 12.93
C ARG A 323 -6.26 -14.28 14.24
N LEU A 324 -6.86 -13.45 15.08
CA LEU A 324 -6.41 -13.24 16.46
C LEU A 324 -6.84 -14.42 17.33
N SER A 325 -6.03 -14.76 18.34
CA SER A 325 -6.34 -15.87 19.26
C SER A 325 -6.70 -17.17 18.52
N PRO A 326 -5.84 -17.64 17.60
CA PRO A 326 -6.08 -18.92 16.94
C PRO A 326 -6.23 -20.03 17.99
N ASP A 327 -7.01 -21.05 17.63
CA ASP A 327 -7.26 -22.20 18.49
C ASP A 327 -6.03 -23.11 18.51
N LEU A 328 -5.04 -22.71 19.33
CA LEU A 328 -3.75 -23.35 19.46
C LEU A 328 -3.66 -24.10 20.80
N SER A 329 -3.30 -25.37 20.73
CA SER A 329 -2.83 -26.19 21.84
C SER A 329 -1.35 -25.94 22.07
N LEU A 330 -1.04 -24.97 22.94
CA LEU A 330 0.35 -24.59 23.26
C LEU A 330 0.94 -25.40 24.44
N GLY A 331 0.26 -26.46 24.86
CA GLY A 331 0.59 -27.26 26.05
C GLY A 331 0.14 -26.63 27.37
N ALA A 332 0.23 -27.42 28.44
CA ALA A 332 -0.17 -27.02 29.79
C ALA A 332 0.55 -25.73 30.25
N GLY A 333 -0.19 -24.81 30.87
CA GLY A 333 0.33 -23.54 31.39
C GLY A 333 0.55 -22.43 30.34
N HIS A 334 0.28 -22.68 29.05
CA HIS A 334 0.53 -21.71 27.97
C HIS A 334 -0.72 -21.25 27.21
N SER A 335 -1.91 -21.72 27.58
CA SER A 335 -3.18 -21.39 26.90
C SER A 335 -3.40 -19.88 26.76
N GLN A 336 -3.10 -19.09 27.79
CA GLN A 336 -3.25 -17.64 27.77
C GLN A 336 -2.36 -16.93 26.72
N ARG A 337 -1.26 -17.56 26.29
CA ARG A 337 -0.35 -16.97 25.29
C ARG A 337 -0.95 -16.92 23.89
N ARG A 338 -1.98 -17.72 23.60
CA ARG A 338 -2.67 -17.66 22.30
C ARG A 338 -3.24 -16.26 22.01
N HIS A 339 -3.56 -15.48 23.05
CA HIS A 339 -4.03 -14.10 22.90
C HIS A 339 -2.96 -13.12 22.41
N GLN A 340 -1.69 -13.52 22.47
CA GLN A 340 -0.55 -12.77 21.95
C GLN A 340 -0.07 -13.28 20.57
N ILE A 341 -0.74 -14.30 20.02
CA ILE A 341 -0.39 -14.92 18.74
C ILE A 341 -1.50 -14.61 17.73
N VAL A 342 -1.06 -14.35 16.50
CA VAL A 342 -1.91 -14.08 15.35
C VAL A 342 -1.51 -15.05 14.25
N GLU A 343 -2.48 -15.81 13.77
CA GLU A 343 -2.30 -16.60 12.55
C GLU A 343 -2.40 -15.66 11.35
N TYR A 344 -1.35 -15.66 10.53
CA TYR A 344 -1.23 -14.85 9.31
C TYR A 344 -1.14 -15.79 8.12
N THR A 345 -2.24 -15.95 7.40
CA THR A 345 -2.27 -16.74 6.16
C THR A 345 -2.14 -15.79 4.97
N THR A 346 -1.03 -15.87 4.25
CA THR A 346 -0.81 -15.11 3.03
C THR A 346 -1.43 -15.83 1.85
N VAL A 347 -2.03 -15.09 0.92
CA VAL A 347 -2.68 -15.63 -0.28
C VAL A 347 -2.18 -14.92 -1.52
N LEU A 348 -1.72 -15.69 -2.50
CA LEU A 348 -1.26 -15.25 -3.81
C LEU A 348 -2.05 -16.00 -4.89
N HIS A 349 -2.67 -15.28 -5.81
CA HIS A 349 -3.26 -15.86 -7.01
C HIS A 349 -2.41 -15.52 -8.23
N LEU A 350 -1.90 -16.54 -8.91
CA LEU A 350 -1.18 -16.41 -10.17
C LEU A 350 -2.08 -16.79 -11.35
N PRO A 351 -2.21 -15.95 -12.40
CA PRO A 351 -3.10 -16.22 -13.52
C PRO A 351 -2.62 -17.35 -14.43
N GLU A 352 -1.31 -17.52 -14.55
CA GLU A 352 -0.66 -18.52 -15.39
C GLU A 352 0.71 -18.88 -14.79
N THR A 353 1.48 -19.73 -15.48
CA THR A 353 2.81 -20.12 -15.01
C THR A 353 3.78 -18.95 -15.14
N VAL A 354 4.39 -18.54 -14.03
CA VAL A 354 5.35 -17.43 -14.02
C VAL A 354 6.75 -17.95 -14.40
N PRO A 355 7.35 -17.55 -15.54
CA PRO A 355 8.75 -17.85 -15.83
C PRO A 355 9.67 -17.27 -14.74
N GLY A 356 10.80 -17.94 -14.48
CA GLY A 356 11.75 -17.50 -13.46
C GLY A 356 11.36 -17.86 -12.02
N ASN A 357 12.16 -17.37 -11.07
CA ASN A 357 11.97 -17.61 -9.65
C ASN A 357 11.06 -16.54 -9.03
N ILE A 358 10.19 -16.95 -8.11
CA ILE A 358 9.47 -16.03 -7.23
C ILE A 358 9.94 -16.26 -5.80
N ASP A 359 10.46 -15.20 -5.18
CA ASP A 359 10.63 -15.10 -3.74
C ASP A 359 9.41 -14.34 -3.19
N TRP A 360 8.55 -15.03 -2.45
CA TRP A 360 7.29 -14.51 -1.93
C TRP A 360 7.40 -14.25 -0.43
N GLU A 361 7.30 -12.99 0.01
CA GLU A 361 7.35 -12.63 1.43
C GLU A 361 5.98 -12.86 2.11
N ILE A 362 5.97 -13.66 3.20
CA ILE A 362 4.81 -14.32 3.81
C ILE A 362 4.83 -14.31 5.37
N PRO A 363 4.87 -13.16 6.07
CA PRO A 363 4.83 -11.80 5.54
C PRO A 363 6.21 -11.13 5.53
N THR A 364 6.17 -9.87 5.11
CA THR A 364 7.16 -8.84 5.38
C THR A 364 6.61 -7.83 6.38
N GLY A 365 7.45 -7.24 7.23
CA GLY A 365 7.02 -6.30 8.25
C GLY A 365 8.07 -5.25 8.56
N TYR A 366 7.63 -4.00 8.73
CA TYR A 366 8.47 -2.83 8.96
C TYR A 366 8.08 -2.16 10.28
N LEU A 367 8.96 -2.25 11.27
CA LEU A 367 8.75 -1.70 12.61
C LEU A 367 9.38 -0.32 12.78
N ASN A 368 8.92 0.40 13.80
CA ASN A 368 9.51 1.65 14.25
C ASN A 368 11.00 1.47 14.63
N THR A 369 11.81 2.52 14.48
CA THR A 369 13.27 2.49 14.71
C THR A 369 13.67 2.07 16.13
N GLU A 370 12.79 2.28 17.10
CA GLU A 370 12.99 1.87 18.51
C GLU A 370 13.06 0.34 18.68
N PHE A 371 12.57 -0.45 17.73
CA PHE A 371 12.76 -1.90 17.69
C PHE A 371 14.14 -2.23 17.10
N ASN A 372 15.18 -1.88 17.83
CA ASN A 372 16.59 -1.85 17.42
C ASN A 372 17.42 -3.01 18.01
N ARG A 373 16.80 -4.11 18.41
CA ARG A 373 17.48 -5.35 18.81
C ARG A 373 16.99 -6.48 17.92
N TRP A 374 17.91 -7.19 17.28
CA TRP A 374 17.61 -8.20 16.26
C TRP A 374 17.98 -9.59 16.77
N PHE A 375 17.05 -10.53 16.70
CA PHE A 375 17.31 -11.91 17.09
C PHE A 375 16.82 -12.89 16.04
N THR A 376 17.61 -13.92 15.80
CA THR A 376 17.15 -15.15 15.14
C THR A 376 16.77 -16.16 16.22
N PHE A 377 15.72 -16.92 15.96
CA PHE A 377 15.30 -18.00 16.86
C PHE A 377 15.21 -19.32 16.09
N ASP A 378 15.89 -20.36 16.56
CA ASP A 378 15.71 -21.73 16.10
C ASP A 378 14.82 -22.48 17.09
N ALA A 379 13.55 -22.63 16.74
CA ALA A 379 12.57 -23.33 17.54
C ALA A 379 12.79 -24.84 17.59
N ARG A 380 13.70 -25.43 16.81
CA ARG A 380 14.04 -26.87 16.85
C ARG A 380 14.93 -27.20 18.03
N GLU A 381 15.82 -26.28 18.38
CA GLU A 381 16.76 -26.42 19.49
C GLU A 381 16.01 -26.73 20.80
N PRO A 382 16.28 -27.89 21.44
CA PRO A 382 15.64 -28.28 22.68
C PRO A 382 15.78 -27.26 23.82
N ASP A 383 16.97 -26.68 23.96
CA ASP A 383 17.22 -25.61 24.92
C ASP A 383 16.82 -24.25 24.35
N ILE A 384 15.68 -23.72 24.81
CA ILE A 384 15.14 -22.44 24.35
C ILE A 384 16.13 -21.27 24.43
N ASN A 385 17.13 -21.32 25.31
CA ASN A 385 18.14 -20.27 25.41
C ASN A 385 19.21 -20.41 24.31
N ARG A 386 19.59 -21.63 23.94
CA ARG A 386 20.53 -21.89 22.83
C ARG A 386 19.91 -21.57 21.48
N GLY A 387 18.60 -21.74 21.35
CA GLY A 387 17.87 -21.41 20.12
C GLY A 387 17.81 -19.90 19.83
N LEU A 388 18.04 -19.04 20.82
CA LEU A 388 17.98 -17.58 20.65
C LEU A 388 19.38 -17.01 20.41
N LYS A 389 19.57 -16.37 19.26
CA LYS A 389 20.82 -15.68 18.93
C LYS A 389 20.56 -14.23 18.60
N GLU A 390 21.25 -13.33 19.30
CA GLU A 390 21.26 -11.92 18.97
C GLU A 390 22.21 -11.63 17.80
N VAL A 391 21.73 -10.85 16.84
CA VAL A 391 22.46 -10.45 15.62
C VAL A 391 22.49 -8.94 15.42
N THR A 392 22.27 -8.17 16.50
CA THR A 392 22.19 -6.70 16.48
C THR A 392 23.42 -6.05 15.86
N GLU A 393 24.63 -6.39 16.32
CA GLU A 393 25.87 -5.81 15.79
C GLU A 393 26.11 -6.18 14.32
N PHE A 394 25.75 -7.40 13.93
CA PHE A 394 25.78 -7.83 12.53
C PHE A 394 24.84 -6.98 11.65
N MET A 395 23.64 -6.64 12.16
CA MET A 395 22.70 -5.78 11.45
C MET A 395 23.14 -4.31 11.44
N ARG A 396 23.78 -3.81 12.51
CA ARG A 396 24.31 -2.45 12.59
C ARG A 396 25.46 -2.22 11.61
N ALA A 397 26.33 -3.21 11.43
CA ALA A 397 27.43 -3.20 10.46
C ALA A 397 26.96 -3.20 9.00
N ASN A 398 25.65 -3.35 8.74
CA ASN A 398 25.07 -3.36 7.41
C ASN A 398 23.98 -2.28 7.24
N PRO A 399 24.36 -0.99 7.28
CA PRO A 399 23.40 0.08 7.04
C PRO A 399 22.83 -0.07 5.62
N ASN A 400 21.49 -0.15 5.51
CA ASN A 400 20.75 -0.21 4.24
C ASN A 400 20.80 -1.52 3.45
N GLY A 401 21.22 -2.64 4.05
CA GLY A 401 21.23 -3.93 3.35
C GLY A 401 20.22 -4.96 3.87
N LEU A 402 19.69 -5.74 2.94
CA LEU A 402 18.96 -6.98 3.21
C LEU A 402 19.95 -8.08 3.60
N ARG A 403 19.66 -8.81 4.68
CA ARG A 403 20.47 -9.94 5.15
C ARG A 403 19.61 -11.16 5.32
N ARG A 404 20.00 -12.25 4.64
CA ARG A 404 19.42 -13.57 4.82
C ARG A 404 19.99 -14.21 6.09
N MET A 405 19.11 -14.65 6.98
CA MET A 405 19.43 -15.46 8.15
C MET A 405 19.32 -16.94 7.79
N ARG A 406 20.19 -17.76 8.38
CA ARG A 406 20.24 -19.21 8.17
C ARG A 406 20.13 -19.93 9.52
N GLY A 407 19.66 -21.17 9.50
CA GLY A 407 19.60 -22.01 10.70
C GLY A 407 18.63 -21.48 11.76
N CYS A 408 17.51 -20.88 11.33
CA CYS A 408 16.48 -20.36 12.22
C CYS A 408 15.09 -20.70 11.69
N THR A 409 14.09 -20.64 12.56
CA THR A 409 12.66 -20.82 12.24
C THR A 409 11.82 -19.60 12.63
N GLY A 410 12.45 -18.56 13.18
CA GLY A 410 11.80 -17.30 13.49
C GLY A 410 12.76 -16.12 13.57
N LEU A 411 12.18 -14.94 13.42
CA LEU A 411 12.85 -13.65 13.54
C LEU A 411 12.15 -12.82 14.62
N ILE A 412 12.93 -12.09 15.41
CA ILE A 412 12.41 -11.21 16.47
C ILE A 412 13.08 -9.84 16.35
N LEU A 413 12.25 -8.80 16.35
CA LEU A 413 12.68 -7.42 16.56
C LEU A 413 12.17 -6.94 17.91
N ALA A 414 13.07 -6.40 18.74
CA ALA A 414 12.74 -5.94 20.08
C ALA A 414 13.28 -4.53 20.34
N THR A 415 12.68 -3.88 21.31
CA THR A 415 13.16 -2.65 21.93
C THR A 415 14.40 -2.92 22.78
N GLU A 416 15.21 -1.89 23.03
CA GLU A 416 16.45 -1.97 23.82
C GLU A 416 16.22 -2.59 25.22
N ASP A 417 15.10 -2.28 25.86
CA ASP A 417 14.73 -2.79 27.19
C ASP A 417 14.08 -4.19 27.17
N LEU A 418 13.92 -4.76 25.96
CA LEU A 418 13.35 -6.09 25.70
C LEU A 418 11.90 -6.27 26.19
N LYS A 419 11.21 -5.20 26.58
CA LYS A 419 9.82 -5.24 27.07
C LYS A 419 8.80 -5.31 25.94
N TYR A 420 9.16 -4.79 24.78
CA TYR A 420 8.36 -4.87 23.55
C TYR A 420 9.15 -5.58 22.47
N ALA A 421 8.62 -6.69 22.00
CA ALA A 421 9.16 -7.51 20.93
C ALA A 421 8.04 -7.98 20.00
N MET A 422 8.32 -8.00 18.70
CA MET A 422 7.50 -8.65 17.70
C MET A 422 8.29 -9.81 17.10
N GLY A 423 7.66 -10.97 17.09
CA GLY A 423 8.19 -12.18 16.49
C GLY A 423 7.41 -12.59 15.26
N ALA A 424 8.12 -13.12 14.27
CA ALA A 424 7.56 -13.76 13.10
C ALA A 424 8.11 -15.18 13.00
N TYR A 425 7.22 -16.17 12.99
CA TYR A 425 7.55 -17.59 12.95
C TYR A 425 6.81 -18.29 11.81
N GLY A 426 7.50 -19.19 11.12
CA GLY A 426 6.93 -20.15 10.20
C GLY A 426 7.88 -21.33 10.13
N ALA A 427 7.37 -22.57 10.03
CA ALA A 427 8.30 -23.69 9.98
C ALA A 427 9.11 -23.65 8.68
N HIS A 428 10.39 -24.01 8.79
CA HIS A 428 11.23 -24.14 7.61
C HIS A 428 10.73 -25.31 6.76
N ARG A 429 10.98 -25.27 5.46
CA ARG A 429 10.58 -26.36 4.54
C ARG A 429 11.16 -27.72 4.93
N ASP A 430 12.37 -27.76 5.47
CA ASP A 430 12.99 -29.00 5.94
C ASP A 430 12.27 -29.57 7.18
N ASP A 431 11.52 -28.73 7.89
CA ASP A 431 10.69 -29.11 9.02
C ASP A 431 9.22 -29.34 8.60
N GLY A 432 8.93 -29.37 7.29
CA GLY A 432 7.59 -29.55 6.74
C GLY A 432 6.72 -28.30 6.72
N GLY A 433 7.31 -27.11 6.88
CA GLY A 433 6.61 -25.83 6.66
C GLY A 433 6.80 -25.26 5.26
N ASP A 434 6.44 -23.98 5.09
CA ASP A 434 6.48 -23.28 3.81
C ASP A 434 7.70 -22.34 3.62
N VAL A 435 8.39 -21.99 4.71
CA VAL A 435 9.40 -20.92 4.69
C VAL A 435 10.75 -21.47 4.22
N ASN A 436 11.41 -20.75 3.31
CA ASN A 436 12.76 -21.07 2.83
C ASN A 436 13.81 -20.06 3.30
N ASN A 437 13.37 -18.82 3.52
CA ASN A 437 14.25 -17.70 3.77
C ASN A 437 13.71 -16.83 4.90
N TYR A 438 14.64 -16.31 5.67
CA TYR A 438 14.40 -15.37 6.75
C TYR A 438 15.27 -14.16 6.47
N TYR A 439 14.71 -12.97 6.45
CA TYR A 439 15.45 -11.75 6.14
C TYR A 439 15.27 -10.70 7.23
N PHE A 440 16.36 -10.01 7.54
CA PHE A 440 16.30 -8.69 8.15
C PHE A 440 16.75 -7.63 7.16
N ALA A 441 16.23 -6.42 7.29
CA ALA A 441 16.83 -5.24 6.68
C ALA A 441 16.71 -4.04 7.61
N ARG A 442 17.58 -3.06 7.41
CA ARG A 442 17.56 -1.76 8.09
C ARG A 442 17.44 -0.69 7.03
N TYR A 443 16.43 0.17 7.11
CA TYR A 443 16.25 1.27 6.17
C TYR A 443 16.01 2.54 6.95
N GLY A 444 16.98 3.46 7.02
CA GLY A 444 16.82 4.79 7.62
C GLY A 444 15.96 4.83 8.90
N ASP A 445 14.66 5.09 8.72
CA ASP A 445 13.59 5.23 9.70
C ASP A 445 12.82 3.93 10.08
N THR A 446 13.24 2.74 9.65
CA THR A 446 12.54 1.48 9.96
C THR A 446 13.46 0.25 9.95
N HIS A 447 13.03 -0.78 10.69
CA HIS A 447 13.65 -2.10 10.70
C HIS A 447 12.68 -3.13 10.16
N LYS A 448 13.14 -3.91 9.19
CA LYS A 448 12.36 -4.90 8.45
C LYS A 448 12.67 -6.31 8.94
N PHE A 449 11.65 -7.15 9.09
CA PHE A 449 11.78 -8.61 8.99
C PHE A 449 10.99 -9.11 7.76
N ALA A 450 11.39 -10.24 7.19
CA ALA A 450 10.56 -10.99 6.25
C ALA A 450 10.78 -12.49 6.38
N LEU A 451 9.69 -13.24 6.34
CA LEU A 451 9.67 -14.68 6.08
C LEU A 451 9.40 -14.83 4.59
N ALA A 452 10.11 -15.68 3.86
CA ALA A 452 9.83 -15.86 2.45
C ALA A 452 9.84 -17.32 2.02
N ARG A 453 8.90 -17.63 1.12
CA ARG A 453 8.78 -18.90 0.41
C ARG A 453 9.28 -18.72 -1.01
N ARG A 454 10.06 -19.68 -1.50
CA ARG A 454 10.47 -19.73 -2.90
C ARG A 454 9.53 -20.68 -3.63
N LEU A 455 8.74 -20.15 -4.56
CA LEU A 455 7.80 -20.96 -5.37
C LEU A 455 8.50 -21.74 -6.49
N GLY A 456 9.83 -21.62 -6.59
CA GLY A 456 10.67 -22.31 -7.56
C GLY A 456 10.71 -21.61 -8.91
N ASN A 457 11.44 -22.22 -9.85
CA ASN A 457 11.40 -21.83 -11.26
C ASN A 457 10.08 -22.34 -11.84
N ARG A 458 9.26 -21.47 -12.45
CA ARG A 458 7.94 -21.82 -13.01
C ARG A 458 6.86 -22.08 -11.96
N ALA A 459 6.60 -21.07 -11.13
CA ALA A 459 5.47 -21.10 -10.21
C ALA A 459 4.16 -21.30 -10.99
N ARG A 460 3.38 -22.32 -10.62
CA ARG A 460 2.17 -22.74 -11.34
C ARG A 460 1.01 -21.74 -11.17
N PRO A 461 0.05 -21.68 -12.11
CA PRO A 461 -1.19 -20.94 -11.93
C PRO A 461 -1.97 -21.40 -10.71
N GLY A 462 -2.86 -20.52 -10.25
CA GLY A 462 -3.84 -20.79 -9.20
C GLY A 462 -3.50 -20.09 -7.90
N GLU A 463 -4.23 -20.48 -6.86
CA GLU A 463 -4.06 -19.96 -5.51
C GLU A 463 -2.91 -20.69 -4.79
N HIS A 464 -1.98 -19.91 -4.29
CA HIS A 464 -0.94 -20.31 -3.36
C HIS A 464 -1.27 -19.71 -2.01
N THR A 465 -1.22 -20.53 -0.97
CA THR A 465 -1.41 -20.09 0.41
C THR A 465 -0.18 -20.45 1.23
N SER A 466 0.10 -19.63 2.24
CA SER A 466 1.11 -19.97 3.23
C SER A 466 0.75 -19.42 4.59
N LYS A 467 0.93 -20.24 5.63
CA LYS A 467 0.59 -19.89 7.00
C LYS A 467 1.85 -19.58 7.78
N THR A 468 1.84 -18.44 8.45
CA THR A 468 2.85 -18.07 9.44
C THR A 468 2.17 -17.46 10.66
N TYR A 469 2.95 -17.21 11.70
CA TYR A 469 2.47 -16.69 12.96
C TYR A 469 3.23 -15.42 13.30
N LEU A 470 2.48 -14.39 13.66
CA LEU A 470 3.01 -13.16 14.22
C LEU A 470 2.66 -13.11 15.70
N MET A 471 3.55 -12.60 16.53
CA MET A 471 3.31 -12.51 17.97
C MET A 471 3.98 -11.29 18.58
N THR A 472 3.38 -10.77 19.65
CA THR A 472 3.94 -9.64 20.39
C THR A 472 3.97 -9.90 21.90
N GLY A 473 5.01 -9.42 22.56
CA GLY A 473 5.21 -9.60 23.99
C GLY A 473 6.54 -9.00 24.45
N THR A 474 7.02 -9.42 25.61
CA THR A 474 8.46 -9.31 25.93
C THR A 474 9.26 -10.27 25.06
N LEU A 475 10.58 -10.08 24.93
CA LEU A 475 11.45 -11.03 24.22
C LEU A 475 11.26 -12.47 24.74
N SER A 476 11.17 -12.61 26.06
CA SER A 476 10.96 -13.92 26.72
C SER A 476 9.61 -14.55 26.34
N ASN A 477 8.54 -13.76 26.25
CA ASN A 477 7.22 -14.27 25.85
C ASN A 477 7.22 -14.71 24.39
N VAL A 478 7.82 -13.91 23.50
CA VAL A 478 7.89 -14.21 22.06
C VAL A 478 8.65 -15.51 21.79
N ARG A 479 9.83 -15.71 22.38
CA ARG A 479 10.59 -16.97 22.19
C ARG A 479 9.82 -18.19 22.69
N VAL A 480 9.12 -18.07 23.82
CA VAL A 480 8.31 -19.17 24.37
C VAL A 480 7.14 -19.49 23.44
N ALA A 481 6.47 -18.46 22.90
CA ALA A 481 5.40 -18.65 21.93
C ALA A 481 5.90 -19.41 20.68
N MET A 482 7.03 -19.01 20.10
CA MET A 482 7.64 -19.70 18.95
C MET A 482 7.97 -21.16 19.24
N ARG A 483 8.59 -21.45 20.40
CA ARG A 483 8.92 -22.83 20.79
C ARG A 483 7.66 -23.67 20.98
N ARG A 484 6.60 -23.12 21.56
CA ARG A 484 5.32 -23.82 21.74
C ARG A 484 4.58 -24.05 20.42
N LEU A 485 4.65 -23.11 19.48
CA LEU A 485 4.15 -23.31 18.13
C LEU A 485 4.85 -24.51 17.46
N HIS A 486 6.18 -24.57 17.55
CA HIS A 486 6.96 -25.67 16.99
C HIS A 486 6.63 -27.03 17.63
N ILE A 487 6.61 -27.11 18.97
CA ILE A 487 6.26 -28.35 19.70
C ILE A 487 4.82 -28.80 19.37
N GLY A 488 3.90 -27.85 19.24
CA GLY A 488 2.50 -28.11 18.91
C GLY A 488 2.27 -28.54 17.45
N GLY A 489 3.33 -28.61 16.62
CA GLY A 489 3.22 -29.01 15.22
C GLY A 489 2.63 -27.94 14.31
N TYR A 490 2.56 -26.69 14.75
CA TYR A 490 2.11 -25.56 13.94
C TYR A 490 3.22 -25.19 12.97
N ARG A 491 3.13 -25.73 11.74
CA ARG A 491 4.14 -25.63 10.68
C ARG A 491 3.68 -24.70 9.56
#